data_AF-A0A418QAJ9-F1
#
_entry.id   AF-A0A418QAJ9-F1
#
_cell.length_a   1.000
_cell.length_b   1.000
_cell.length_c   1.000
_cell.angle_alpha   90.00
_cell.angle_beta   90.00
_cell.angle_gamma   90.00
#
_symmetry.space_group_name_H-M   'P 1'
#
loop_
_entity.id
_entity.type
_entity.pdbx_description
1 polymer ?
#
loop_
_entity_poly.entity_id
_entity_poly.type
_entity_poly.pdbx_seq_one_letter_code
_entity_poly.pdbx_strand_id
1 'polypeptide(L)'
;MTTAPARPTVLVTLGSAVLAAGVTAILGGAEFLTAPDGSEPDVLIVDDAWLDDPSPLDGAAIVSLGSRAWLEVLPDLCPHGWAALPADATPAELIAAVHGAAAGLVTLPPAWLTPPDEVSLP
;
A
#
# COMPACT_ATOMS: atom_id res chain seq x y z
N MET A 1 -10.48 -20.02 23.20
CA MET A 1 -9.18 -19.97 22.50
C MET A 1 -9.30 -18.93 21.41
N THR A 2 -8.83 -17.71 21.67
CA THR A 2 -8.74 -16.70 20.60
C THR A 2 -7.46 -17.02 19.85
N THR A 3 -7.59 -17.57 18.65
CA THR A 3 -6.48 -17.65 17.69
C THR A 3 -5.89 -16.25 17.58
N ALA A 4 -4.58 -16.11 17.78
CA ALA A 4 -3.92 -14.84 17.48
C ALA A 4 -4.29 -14.47 16.03
N PRO A 5 -4.62 -13.19 15.74
CA PRO A 5 -4.92 -12.79 14.38
C PRO A 5 -3.74 -13.20 13.49
N ALA A 6 -4.04 -13.90 12.40
CA ALA A 6 -3.04 -14.24 11.41
C ALA A 6 -2.39 -12.94 10.93
N ARG A 7 -1.05 -12.91 10.89
CA ARG A 7 -0.34 -11.76 10.33
C ARG A 7 -0.55 -11.76 8.81
N PRO A 8 -0.82 -10.60 8.20
CA PRO A 8 -1.06 -10.56 6.77
C PRO A 8 0.22 -10.93 6.02
N THR A 9 0.03 -11.70 4.96
CA THR A 9 1.03 -12.00 3.95
C THR A 9 1.14 -10.83 2.98
N VAL A 10 2.37 -10.47 2.62
CA VAL A 10 2.66 -9.29 1.80
C VAL A 10 3.52 -9.71 0.62
N LEU A 11 3.19 -9.18 -0.56
CA LEU A 11 4.01 -9.29 -1.76
C LEU A 11 4.45 -7.89 -2.23
N VAL A 12 5.77 -7.70 -2.34
CA VAL A 12 6.39 -6.43 -2.74
C VAL A 12 6.70 -6.48 -4.24
N THR A 13 6.05 -5.63 -5.01
CA THR A 13 6.16 -5.57 -6.48
C THR A 13 6.49 -4.15 -6.96
N LEU A 14 7.70 -3.70 -6.61
CA LEU A 14 8.18 -2.36 -6.94
C LEU A 14 9.17 -2.43 -8.11
N GLY A 15 9.11 -1.44 -9.01
CA GLY A 15 10.04 -1.32 -10.13
C GLY A 15 11.49 -1.03 -9.69
N SER A 16 11.68 -0.37 -8.55
CA SER A 16 13.02 -0.11 -7.97
C SER A 16 13.47 -1.22 -7.04
N ALA A 17 14.52 -1.96 -7.43
CA ALA A 17 15.09 -3.03 -6.61
C ALA A 17 15.62 -2.54 -5.25
N VAL A 18 16.15 -1.31 -5.19
CA VAL A 18 16.64 -0.71 -3.93
C VAL A 18 15.48 -0.40 -3.00
N LEU A 19 14.39 0.16 -3.53
CA LEU A 19 13.19 0.44 -2.75
C LEU A 19 12.55 -0.87 -2.27
N ALA A 20 12.44 -1.88 -3.15
CA ALA A 20 11.91 -3.20 -2.82
C ALA A 20 12.68 -3.85 -1.67
N ALA A 21 14.02 -3.80 -1.70
CA ALA A 21 14.85 -4.32 -0.62
C ALA A 21 14.64 -3.57 0.70
N GLY A 22 14.54 -2.23 0.66
CA GLY A 22 14.27 -1.42 1.84
C GLY A 22 12.90 -1.71 2.46
N VAL A 23 11.85 -1.76 1.64
CA VAL A 23 10.49 -2.12 2.05
C VAL A 23 10.45 -3.52 2.65
N THR A 24 11.07 -4.50 1.98
CA THR A 24 11.15 -5.88 2.47
C THR A 24 11.85 -5.97 3.83
N ALA A 25 12.94 -5.23 4.02
CA ALA A 25 13.66 -5.19 5.29
C ALA A 25 12.81 -4.58 6.43
N ILE A 26 12.08 -3.50 6.16
CA ILE A 26 11.15 -2.88 7.13
C ILE A 26 10.06 -3.88 7.53
N LEU A 27 9.42 -4.52 6.55
CA LEU A 27 8.34 -5.48 6.80
C LEU A 27 8.81 -6.72 7.55
N GLY A 28 10.00 -7.23 7.21
CA GLY A 28 10.64 -8.33 7.93
C GLY A 28 10.96 -7.95 9.38
N GLY A 29 11.40 -6.71 9.63
CA GLY A 29 11.62 -6.19 10.98
C GLY A 29 10.33 -6.03 11.80
N ALA A 30 9.19 -5.82 11.14
CA ALA A 30 7.85 -5.82 11.74
C ALA A 30 7.20 -7.22 11.76
N GLU A 31 7.95 -8.25 11.36
CA GLU A 31 7.55 -9.66 11.31
C GLU A 31 6.25 -9.91 10.51
N PHE A 32 6.06 -9.17 9.41
CA PHE A 32 5.12 -9.55 8.36
C PHE A 32 5.61 -10.78 7.60
N LEU A 33 4.68 -11.56 7.05
CA LEU A 33 5.00 -12.75 6.27
C LEU A 33 5.12 -12.38 4.80
N THR A 34 6.14 -12.87 4.10
CA THR A 34 6.15 -12.82 2.64
C THR A 34 5.16 -13.84 2.10
N ALA A 35 4.35 -13.45 1.11
CA ALA A 35 3.48 -14.40 0.44
C ALA A 35 4.30 -15.51 -0.24
N PRO A 36 3.94 -16.81 -0.07
CA PRO A 36 4.60 -17.89 -0.79
C PRO A 36 4.42 -17.76 -2.30
N ASP A 37 5.40 -18.23 -3.07
CA ASP A 37 5.30 -18.27 -4.53
C ASP A 37 3.99 -18.94 -4.98
N GLY A 38 3.24 -18.25 -5.84
CA GLY A 38 1.98 -18.73 -6.41
C GLY A 38 0.77 -18.69 -5.47
N SER A 39 0.91 -18.10 -4.28
CA SER A 39 -0.22 -17.80 -3.38
C SER A 39 -0.69 -16.37 -3.55
N GLU A 40 -1.99 -16.14 -3.40
CA GLU A 40 -2.56 -14.79 -3.38
C GLU A 40 -2.18 -14.10 -2.06
N PRO A 41 -1.47 -12.95 -2.09
CA PRO A 41 -1.09 -12.24 -0.87
C PRO A 41 -2.31 -11.55 -0.25
N ASP A 42 -2.29 -11.35 1.07
CA ASP A 42 -3.28 -10.50 1.74
C ASP A 42 -3.12 -9.02 1.33
N VAL A 43 -1.88 -8.58 1.03
CA VAL A 43 -1.58 -7.20 0.60
C VAL A 43 -0.51 -7.19 -0.50
N LEU A 44 -0.77 -6.44 -1.58
CA LEU A 44 0.20 -6.08 -2.61
C LEU A 44 0.79 -4.70 -2.31
N ILE A 45 2.12 -4.57 -2.40
CA ILE A 45 2.79 -3.26 -2.35
C ILE A 45 3.32 -2.91 -3.73
N VAL A 46 2.85 -1.79 -4.26
CA VAL A 46 3.12 -1.33 -5.63
C VAL A 46 3.74 0.07 -5.62
N ASP A 47 4.42 0.44 -6.70
CA ASP A 47 4.84 1.82 -6.96
C ASP A 47 4.20 2.37 -8.24
N ASP A 48 4.49 3.63 -8.54
CA ASP A 48 3.95 4.37 -9.70
C ASP A 48 4.18 3.70 -11.06
N ALA A 49 5.07 2.70 -11.17
CA ALA A 49 5.25 1.95 -12.41
C ALA A 49 3.98 1.17 -12.84
N TRP A 50 3.05 0.95 -11.91
CA TRP A 50 1.78 0.28 -12.16
C TRP A 50 0.64 1.24 -12.58
N LEU A 51 0.85 2.56 -12.55
CA LEU A 51 -0.21 3.52 -12.92
C LEU A 51 -0.57 3.48 -14.40
N ASP A 52 0.36 3.08 -15.27
CA ASP A 52 0.13 2.97 -16.72
C ASP A 52 -0.85 1.83 -17.07
N ASP A 53 -0.83 0.73 -16.30
CA ASP A 53 -1.75 -0.40 -16.44
C ASP A 53 -2.02 -1.06 -15.08
N PRO A 54 -3.00 -0.53 -14.31
CA PRO A 54 -3.32 -1.04 -12.99
C PRO A 54 -4.25 -2.27 -13.02
N SER A 55 -4.72 -2.69 -14.21
CA SER A 55 -5.71 -3.76 -14.36
C SER A 55 -5.32 -5.11 -13.73
N PRO A 56 -4.04 -5.52 -13.66
CA PRO A 56 -3.67 -6.78 -13.01
C PRO A 56 -3.79 -6.77 -11.47
N LEU A 57 -4.05 -5.61 -10.86
CA LEU A 57 -4.15 -5.45 -9.41
C LEU A 57 -5.60 -5.50 -8.89
N ASP A 58 -6.57 -5.68 -9.79
CA ASP A 58 -8.01 -5.64 -9.48
C ASP A 58 -8.40 -6.62 -8.38
N GLY A 59 -9.19 -6.14 -7.41
CA GLY A 59 -9.69 -6.94 -6.30
C GLY A 59 -8.70 -7.21 -5.16
N ALA A 60 -7.41 -6.89 -5.32
CA ALA A 60 -6.42 -7.04 -4.25
C ALA A 60 -6.50 -5.89 -3.24
N ALA A 61 -6.06 -6.14 -2.00
CA ALA A 61 -5.75 -5.04 -1.07
C ALA A 61 -4.37 -4.47 -1.40
N ILE A 62 -4.29 -3.16 -1.59
CA ILE A 62 -3.09 -2.50 -2.14
C ILE A 62 -2.52 -1.46 -1.18
N VAL A 63 -1.20 -1.42 -1.07
CA VAL A 63 -0.46 -0.26 -0.55
C VAL A 63 0.38 0.30 -1.69
N SER A 64 0.03 1.49 -2.18
CA SER A 64 0.83 2.17 -3.21
C SER A 64 1.84 3.12 -2.58
N LEU A 65 3.04 3.17 -3.17
CA LEU A 65 4.14 4.06 -2.79
C LEU A 65 4.46 5.00 -3.94
N GLY A 66 4.42 6.31 -3.69
CA GLY A 66 4.84 7.32 -4.67
C GLY A 66 3.83 8.45 -4.80
N SER A 67 3.13 8.49 -5.92
CA SER A 67 2.33 9.63 -6.34
C SER A 67 0.93 9.65 -5.70
N ARG A 68 0.41 10.88 -5.52
CA ARG A 68 -0.99 11.11 -5.15
C ARG A 68 -1.98 10.67 -6.24
N ALA A 69 -1.51 10.42 -7.46
CA ALA A 69 -2.34 9.91 -8.57
C ALA A 69 -3.07 8.61 -8.21
N TRP A 70 -2.51 7.78 -7.33
CA TRP A 70 -3.17 6.57 -6.83
C TRP A 70 -4.53 6.83 -6.16
N LEU A 71 -4.78 8.03 -5.63
CA LEU A 71 -6.09 8.37 -5.04
C LEU A 71 -7.23 8.37 -6.06
N GLU A 72 -6.92 8.53 -7.34
CA GLU A 72 -7.91 8.49 -8.43
C GLU A 72 -8.18 7.06 -8.91
N VAL A 73 -7.25 6.13 -8.63
CA VAL A 73 -7.27 4.76 -9.18
C VAL A 73 -7.73 3.73 -8.14
N LEU A 74 -7.20 3.80 -6.93
CA LEU A 74 -7.44 2.79 -5.89
C LEU A 74 -8.90 2.64 -5.44
N PRO A 75 -9.72 3.71 -5.36
CA PRO A 75 -11.13 3.56 -4.98
C PRO A 75 -11.93 2.65 -5.91
N ASP A 76 -11.61 2.66 -7.21
CA ASP A 76 -12.30 1.85 -8.21
C ASP A 76 -11.70 0.43 -8.33
N LEU A 77 -10.41 0.29 -8.05
CA LEU A 77 -9.65 -0.96 -8.19
C LEU A 77 -9.74 -1.88 -6.97
N CYS A 78 -9.88 -1.32 -5.76
CA CYS A 78 -9.68 -2.05 -4.51
C CYS A 78 -10.91 -1.95 -3.58
N PRO A 79 -11.93 -2.81 -3.76
CA PRO A 79 -13.09 -2.84 -2.88
C PRO A 79 -12.76 -3.36 -1.46
N HIS A 80 -11.60 -4.01 -1.28
CA HIS A 80 -11.23 -4.77 -0.09
C HIS A 80 -10.17 -4.08 0.80
N GLY A 81 -9.96 -2.77 0.64
CA GLY A 81 -9.03 -1.99 1.43
C GLY A 81 -7.81 -1.55 0.63
N TRP A 82 -7.32 -0.34 0.92
CA TRP A 82 -6.18 0.21 0.21
C TRP A 82 -5.48 1.31 0.99
N ALA A 83 -4.24 1.60 0.62
CA ALA A 83 -3.50 2.73 1.12
C ALA A 83 -2.71 3.38 -0.01
N ALA A 84 -2.55 4.69 0.06
CA ALA A 84 -1.65 5.42 -0.81
C ALA A 84 -0.71 6.25 0.05
N LEU A 85 0.60 6.04 -0.11
CA LEU A 85 1.64 6.68 0.67
C LEU A 85 2.61 7.43 -0.23
N PRO A 86 3.17 8.57 0.21
CA PRO A 86 4.20 9.27 -0.52
C PRO A 86 5.51 8.46 -0.55
N ALA A 87 6.40 8.80 -1.48
CA ALA A 87 7.71 8.14 -1.60
C ALA A 87 8.60 8.29 -0.35
N ASP A 88 8.35 9.31 0.49
CA ASP A 88 9.08 9.57 1.73
C ASP A 88 8.36 9.06 2.98
N ALA A 89 7.34 8.21 2.82
CA ALA A 89 6.62 7.61 3.93
C ALA A 89 7.54 6.89 4.90
N THR A 90 7.26 7.08 6.18
CA THR A 90 8.03 6.49 7.28
C THR A 90 7.74 4.99 7.40
N PRO A 91 8.64 4.21 8.04
CA PRO A 91 8.37 2.81 8.34
C PRO A 91 7.07 2.58 9.12
N ALA A 92 6.72 3.48 10.04
CA ALA A 92 5.49 3.36 10.82
C ALA A 92 4.23 3.54 9.96
N GLU A 93 4.24 4.48 9.02
CA GLU A 93 3.15 4.69 8.07
C GLU A 93 2.99 3.50 7.13
N LEU A 94 4.09 2.91 6.65
CA LEU A 94 4.07 1.69 5.86
C LEU A 94 3.43 0.52 6.63
N ILE A 95 3.85 0.29 7.87
CA ILE A 95 3.31 -0.78 8.72
C ILE A 95 1.81 -0.57 8.98
N ALA A 96 1.41 0.67 9.28
CA ALA A 96 -0.01 1.01 9.50
C ALA A 96 -0.83 0.82 8.24
N ALA A 97 -0.31 1.21 7.07
CA ALA A 97 -0.96 1.03 5.79
C ALA A 97 -1.18 -0.45 5.44
N VAL A 98 -0.19 -1.31 5.67
CA VAL A 98 -0.33 -2.76 5.44
C VAL A 98 -1.42 -3.34 6.35
N HIS A 99 -1.43 -3.01 7.64
CA HIS A 99 -2.48 -3.46 8.55
C HIS A 99 -3.87 -2.93 8.17
N GLY A 100 -3.96 -1.65 7.78
CA GLY A 100 -5.21 -1.04 7.36
C GLY A 100 -5.78 -1.68 6.10
N ALA A 101 -4.95 -1.82 5.05
CA ALA A 101 -5.34 -2.45 3.80
C ALA A 101 -5.80 -3.90 4.04
N ALA A 102 -5.02 -4.71 4.77
CA ALA A 102 -5.40 -6.08 5.13
C ALA A 102 -6.70 -6.18 5.95
N ALA A 103 -7.06 -5.12 6.68
CA ALA A 103 -8.28 -5.06 7.49
C ALA A 103 -9.50 -4.54 6.70
N GLY A 104 -9.38 -4.27 5.40
CA GLY A 104 -10.47 -3.70 4.61
C GLY A 104 -10.63 -2.19 4.75
N LEU A 105 -9.59 -1.48 5.21
CA LEU A 105 -9.65 -0.04 5.48
C LEU A 105 -8.91 0.76 4.42
N VAL A 106 -9.32 2.03 4.31
CA VAL A 106 -8.59 3.06 3.56
C VAL A 106 -7.60 3.75 4.50
N THR A 107 -6.31 3.72 4.16
CA THR A 107 -5.26 4.39 4.95
C THR A 107 -4.58 5.46 4.12
N LEU A 108 -4.61 6.70 4.61
CA LEU A 108 -4.05 7.86 3.92
C LEU A 108 -3.24 8.72 4.89
N PRO A 109 -2.15 9.34 4.43
CA PRO A 109 -1.49 10.42 5.15
C PRO A 109 -2.51 11.54 5.42
N PRO A 110 -2.56 12.12 6.63
CA PRO A 110 -3.48 13.21 6.93
C PRO A 110 -3.38 14.39 5.96
N ALA A 111 -2.18 14.65 5.44
CA ALA A 111 -1.91 15.70 4.47
C ALA A 111 -2.66 15.51 3.13
N TRP A 112 -3.08 14.29 2.81
CA TRP A 112 -3.77 13.96 1.55
C TRP A 112 -5.30 13.97 1.69
N LEU A 113 -5.82 14.11 2.92
CA LEU A 113 -7.24 14.28 3.20
C LEU A 113 -7.72 15.72 2.94
N THR A 114 -6.81 16.68 2.99
CA THR A 114 -7.11 18.06 2.60
C THR A 114 -7.08 18.14 1.07
N PRO A 115 -8.09 18.76 0.41
CA PRO A 115 -7.96 19.09 -1.01
C PRO A 115 -6.68 19.91 -1.21
N PRO A 116 -5.95 19.72 -2.33
CA PRO A 116 -4.84 20.62 -2.65
C PRO A 116 -5.40 22.04 -2.58
N ASP A 117 -4.76 22.92 -1.80
CA ASP A 117 -5.20 24.31 -1.62
C ASP A 117 -5.70 24.85 -2.96
N GLU A 118 -6.95 25.33 -3.02
CA GLU A 118 -7.30 26.32 -4.02
C GLU A 118 -6.30 27.44 -3.80
N VAL A 119 -5.30 27.52 -4.68
CA VAL A 119 -4.41 28.67 -4.78
C VAL A 119 -5.33 29.85 -4.94
N SER A 120 -5.59 30.57 -3.84
CA SER A 120 -6.26 31.86 -3.90
C SER A 120 -5.33 32.76 -4.69
N LEU A 121 -5.59 32.83 -5.99
CA LEU A 121 -4.89 33.73 -6.89
C LEU A 121 -5.13 35.15 -6.36
N PRO A 122 -4.07 35.97 -6.24
CA PRO A 122 -4.19 37.35 -5.80
C PRO A 122 -5.01 38.21 -6.77
#